data_AF-A0A6S6RY33-F1
#
_entry.id   AF-A0A6S6RY33-F1
#
_cell.length_a   1.000
_cell.length_b   1.000
_cell.length_c   1.000
_cell.angle_alpha   90.00
_cell.angle_beta   90.00
_cell.angle_gamma   90.00
#
_symmetry.space_group_name_H-M   'P 1'
#
loop_
_entity.id
_entity.type
_entity.pdbx_description
1 polymer ?
#
loop_
_entity_poly.entity_id
_entity_poly.type
_entity_poly.pdbx_seq_one_letter_code
_entity_poly.pdbx_strand_id
1 'polypeptide(L)' 'MHLFHHEKLWFTPGDSLPVFDIGVCRIGIIICYDAGFPEVARILATKKADIL' A
#
# COMPACT_ATOMS: atom_id res chain seq x y z
N MET A 1 -5.04 6.13 0.56
CA MET A 1 -3.96 5.87 1.53
C MET A 1 -4.34 6.50 2.87
N HIS A 2 -4.06 5.83 3.98
CA HIS A 2 -4.58 6.21 5.30
C HIS A 2 -3.54 6.93 6.15
N LEU A 3 -3.55 8.28 6.13
CA LEU A 3 -2.71 9.07 7.02
C LEU A 3 -3.15 8.94 8.49
N PHE A 4 -2.20 8.71 9.38
CA PHE A 4 -2.40 8.53 10.80
C PHE A 4 -2.11 9.81 11.60
N HIS A 5 -3.05 10.22 12.44
CA HIS A 5 -2.90 11.32 13.41
C HIS A 5 -2.30 12.60 12.79
N HIS A 6 -1.11 13.03 13.26
CA HIS A 6 -0.44 14.26 12.84
C HIS A 6 0.12 14.19 11.42
N GLU A 7 0.17 13.03 10.75
CA GLU A 7 0.56 12.93 9.33
C GLU A 7 -0.34 13.79 8.44
N LYS A 8 -1.61 13.96 8.83
CA LYS A 8 -2.59 14.82 8.12
C LYS A 8 -2.22 16.31 8.11
N LEU A 9 -1.30 16.74 8.98
CA LEU A 9 -0.83 18.13 9.04
C LEU A 9 0.30 18.40 8.03
N TRP A 10 1.00 17.36 7.60
CA TRP A 10 2.25 17.48 6.83
C TRP A 10 2.17 16.86 5.44
N PHE A 11 1.30 15.86 5.25
CA PHE A 11 1.25 15.07 4.02
C PHE A 11 -0.14 15.08 3.39
N THR A 12 -0.16 14.93 2.07
CA THR A 12 -1.39 14.68 1.31
C THR A 12 -1.61 13.17 1.19
N PRO A 13 -2.83 12.64 1.37
CA PRO A 13 -3.10 11.23 1.16
C PRO A 13 -2.78 10.81 -0.27
N GLY A 14 -2.04 9.70 -0.44
CA GLY A 14 -1.82 9.12 -1.76
C GLY A 14 -3.05 8.37 -2.30
N ASP A 15 -3.09 8.23 -3.62
CA ASP A 15 -4.24 7.78 -4.42
C ASP A 15 -3.99 6.49 -5.22
N SER A 16 -2.77 5.93 -5.14
CA SER A 16 -2.37 4.75 -5.90
C SER A 16 -1.69 3.69 -5.02
N LEU A 17 -1.84 2.45 -5.46
CA LEU A 17 -1.24 1.25 -4.86
C LEU A 17 -0.50 0.47 -5.97
N PRO A 18 0.71 0.90 -6.35
CA PRO A 18 1.48 0.24 -7.40
C PRO A 18 2.01 -1.11 -6.91
N VAL A 19 2.24 -2.00 -7.88
CA VAL A 19 2.96 -3.27 -7.67
C VAL A 19 4.21 -3.22 -8.55
N PHE A 20 5.36 -3.49 -7.96
CA PHE A 20 6.65 -3.42 -8.62
C PHE A 20 7.13 -4.81 -8.98
N ASP A 21 7.41 -5.05 -10.26
CA ASP A 21 8.00 -6.30 -10.73
C ASP A 21 9.53 -6.19 -10.65
N ILE A 22 10.16 -7.06 -9.85
CA ILE A 22 11.61 -7.12 -9.68
C ILE A 22 12.23 -8.34 -10.36
N GLY A 23 11.50 -9.00 -11.26
CA GLY A 23 11.95 -10.18 -12.01
C GLY A 23 11.70 -11.50 -11.29
N VAL A 24 12.05 -11.61 -10.00
CA VAL A 24 11.84 -12.84 -9.21
C VAL A 24 10.48 -12.89 -8.51
N CYS A 25 9.88 -11.73 -8.24
CA CYS A 25 8.55 -11.60 -7.66
C CYS A 25 8.02 -10.18 -7.90
N ARG A 26 6.74 -9.99 -7.58
CA ARG A 26 6.03 -8.71 -7.59
C ARG A 26 5.78 -8.24 -6.17
N ILE A 27 6.19 -7.01 -5.86
CA ILE A 27 6.13 -6.43 -4.53
C ILE A 27 5.05 -5.35 -4.49
N GLY A 28 4.07 -5.51 -3.62
CA GLY A 28 3.21 -4.44 -3.13
C GLY A 28 3.80 -3.82 -1.88
N ILE A 29 3.45 -2.56 -1.57
CA ILE A 29 3.95 -1.87 -0.38
C ILE A 29 2.76 -1.40 0.44
N ILE A 30 2.80 -1.69 1.74
CA ILE A 30 1.86 -1.19 2.74
C ILE A 30 2.64 -0.37 3.77
N ILE A 31 2.19 0.85 4.06
CA ILE A 31 2.89 1.74 4.99
C ILE A 31 2.10 1.83 6.28
N CYS A 32 2.69 1.33 7.37
CA CYS A 32 2.24 1.53 8.75
C CYS A 32 0.73 1.31 8.92
N TYR A 33 -0.04 2.39 9.06
CA TYR A 33 -1.47 2.36 9.38
C TYR A 33 -2.34 1.74 8.29
N ASP A 34 -1.89 1.72 7.04
CA ASP A 34 -2.58 1.03 5.94
C ASP A 34 -2.77 -0.47 6.21
N ALA A 35 -1.91 -1.10 7.02
CA ALA A 35 -2.01 -2.52 7.36
C ALA A 35 -3.27 -2.87 8.18
N GLY A 36 -3.89 -1.87 8.84
CA GLY A 36 -5.16 -2.03 9.55
C GLY A 36 -6.39 -2.13 8.63
N PHE A 37 -6.23 -1.87 7.33
CA PHE A 37 -7.31 -1.82 6.35
C PHE A 37 -7.14 -2.97 5.34
N PRO A 38 -7.88 -4.08 5.49
CA PRO A 38 -7.70 -5.27 4.65
C PRO A 38 -7.91 -5.00 3.15
N GLU A 39 -8.61 -3.92 2.80
CA GLU A 39 -8.80 -3.46 1.43
C GLU A 39 -7.49 -3.16 0.72
N VAL A 40 -6.48 -2.61 1.44
CA VAL A 40 -5.18 -2.27 0.85
C VAL A 40 -4.47 -3.56 0.40
N ALA A 41 -4.36 -4.53 1.31
CA ALA A 41 -3.78 -5.84 1.00
C ALA A 41 -4.56 -6.56 -0.10
N ARG A 42 -5.91 -6.53 -0.06
CA ARG A 42 -6.77 -7.12 -1.09
C ARG A 42 -6.53 -6.50 -2.47
N ILE A 43 -6.43 -5.18 -2.57
CA ILE A 43 -6.20 -4.50 -3.85
C ILE A 43 -4.82 -4.87 -4.41
N LEU A 44 -3.77 -4.87 -3.59
CA LEU A 44 -2.42 -5.25 -4.01
C LEU A 44 -2.36 -6.72 -4.44
N ALA A 45 -3.01 -7.63 -3.72
CA ALA A 45 -3.13 -9.04 -4.09
C ALA A 45 -3.87 -9.23 -5.42
N THR A 46 -4.99 -8.52 -5.65
CA THR A 46 -5.71 -8.54 -6.94
C THR A 46 -4.85 -8.01 -8.09
N LYS A 47 -3.93 -7.08 -7.81
CA LYS A 47 -2.91 -6.60 -8.76
C LYS A 47 -1.74 -7.57 -8.96
N LYS A 48 -1.84 -8.79 -8.42
CA LYS A 48 -0.84 -9.87 -8.52
C LYS A 48 0.48 -9.57 -7.79
N ALA A 49 0.43 -8.86 -6.67
CA ALA A 49 1.57 -8.82 -5.75
C ALA A 49 1.78 -10.20 -5.11
N ASP A 50 3.02 -10.69 -5.14
CA ASP A 50 3.43 -11.93 -4.49
C ASP A 50 3.83 -11.70 -3.02
N ILE A 51 4.31 -10.50 -2.70
CA ILE A 51 4.77 -10.05 -1.37
C ILE A 51 4.20 -8.65 -1.09
N LEU A 52 3.86 -8.37 0.18
CA LEU A 52 3.36 -7.07 0.68
C LEU A 52 4.25 -6.52 1.80
#